data_AF-A0A1V9YEY6-F1
#
_entry.id   AF-A0A1V9YEY6-F1
#
_cell.length_a   1.000
_cell.length_b   1.000
_cell.length_c   1.000
_cell.angle_alpha   90.00
_cell.angle_beta   90.00
_cell.angle_gamma   90.00
#
_symmetry.space_group_name_H-M   'P 1'
#
loop_
_entity.id
_entity.type
_entity.pdbx_description
1 polymer ?
#
loop_
_entity_poly.entity_id
_entity_poly.type
_entity_poly.pdbx_seq_one_letter_code
_entity_poly.pdbx_strand_id
1 'polypeptide(L)'
;MCKHILNVQVAFRAPCCKRWFDCTECHHELSDHPIVVAPELAFACKRCKKCFSKILANFCEEDEMCPHCNNNFAIAAELPG
;
A
#
# COMPACT_ATOMS: atom_id res chain seq x y z
N MET A 1 -1.86 9.97 -7.69
CA MET A 1 -2.23 8.75 -8.41
C MET A 1 -0.92 8.12 -8.87
N CYS A 2 -0.75 6.82 -8.69
CA CYS A 2 0.50 6.15 -9.01
C CYS A 2 0.71 6.16 -10.52
N LYS A 3 1.93 6.44 -10.98
CA LYS A 3 2.31 6.31 -12.39
C LYS A 3 2.80 4.91 -12.76
N HIS A 4 3.13 4.09 -11.76
CA HIS A 4 3.67 2.74 -11.94
C HIS A 4 2.58 1.65 -11.91
N ILE A 5 1.54 1.83 -11.08
CA ILE A 5 0.43 0.88 -10.91
C ILE A 5 -0.88 1.66 -11.07
N LEU A 6 -1.52 1.55 -12.24
CA LEU A 6 -2.67 2.36 -12.63
C LEU A 6 -3.90 2.08 -11.76
N ASN A 7 -4.07 0.83 -11.35
CA ASN A 7 -5.22 0.33 -10.59
C ASN A 7 -4.96 0.16 -9.09
N VAL A 8 -3.97 0.86 -8.54
CA VAL A 8 -3.64 0.80 -7.12
C VAL A 8 -4.85 1.12 -6.23
N GLN A 9 -5.10 0.31 -5.20
CA GLN A 9 -6.29 0.40 -4.35
C GLN A 9 -6.04 1.00 -2.96
N VAL A 10 -4.78 1.01 -2.52
CA VAL A 10 -4.36 1.52 -1.21
C VAL A 10 -3.09 2.38 -1.34
N ALA A 11 -2.89 3.31 -0.42
CA ALA A 11 -1.56 3.86 -0.14
C ALA A 11 -1.02 3.19 1.13
N PHE A 12 0.29 3.02 1.24
CA PHE A 12 0.93 2.54 2.47
C PHE A 12 1.76 3.66 3.10
N ARG A 13 1.90 3.62 4.43
CA ARG A 13 2.77 4.53 5.17
C ARG A 13 4.14 3.89 5.34
N ALA A 14 5.15 4.44 4.67
CA ALA A 14 6.51 3.92 4.73
C ALA A 14 7.04 4.00 6.18
N PRO A 15 7.57 2.91 6.76
CA PRO A 15 7.99 2.89 8.16
C PRO A 15 9.26 3.72 8.40
N CYS A 16 10.10 3.91 7.39
CA CYS A 16 11.33 4.72 7.43
C CYS A 16 11.07 6.22 7.61
N CYS A 17 10.27 6.82 6.73
CA CYS A 17 10.06 8.27 6.68
C CYS A 17 8.66 8.72 7.13
N LYS A 18 7.77 7.77 7.48
CA LYS A 18 6.40 8.00 7.94
C LYS A 18 5.50 8.74 6.95
N ARG A 19 5.90 8.81 5.68
CA ARG A 19 5.15 9.39 4.54
C ARG A 19 4.31 8.34 3.83
N TRP A 20 3.31 8.80 3.09
CA TRP A 20 2.38 7.95 2.35
C TRP A 20 2.78 7.82 0.89
N PHE A 21 2.74 6.59 0.37
CA PHE A 21 3.08 6.29 -1.01
C PHE A 21 2.09 5.28 -1.59
N ASP A 22 1.89 5.36 -2.90
CA ASP A 22 1.02 4.42 -3.62
C ASP A 22 1.74 3.11 -3.99
N CYS A 23 3.06 3.15 -4.17
CA CYS A 23 3.88 1.97 -4.43
C CYS A 23 5.34 2.21 -3.97
N THR A 24 6.14 1.15 -3.96
CA THR A 24 7.56 1.18 -3.58
C THR A 24 8.40 2.02 -4.54
N GLU A 25 8.10 2.02 -5.84
CA GLU A 25 8.79 2.86 -6.82
C GLU A 25 8.51 4.35 -6.57
N CYS A 26 7.27 4.73 -6.25
CA CYS A 26 6.96 6.11 -5.83
C CYS A 26 7.74 6.53 -4.58
N HIS A 27 8.02 5.61 -3.66
CA HIS A 27 8.88 5.91 -2.51
C HIS A 27 10.32 6.14 -2.96
N HIS A 28 10.86 5.26 -3.81
CA HIS A 28 12.24 5.33 -4.30
C HIS A 28 12.52 6.64 -5.05
N GLU A 29 11.59 7.13 -5.85
CA GLU A 29 11.75 8.40 -6.58
C GLU A 29 11.70 9.65 -5.69
N LEU A 30 11.02 9.56 -4.54
CA LEU A 30 10.75 10.70 -3.66
C LEU A 30 11.56 10.68 -2.35
N SER A 31 12.43 9.69 -2.20
CA SER A 31 13.19 9.45 -0.97
C SER A 31 14.63 9.05 -1.29
N ASP A 32 15.57 9.70 -0.62
CA ASP A 32 17.02 9.45 -0.76
C ASP A 32 17.51 8.22 0.03
N HIS A 33 16.61 7.29 0.36
CA HIS A 33 16.91 6.11 1.17
C HIS A 33 16.06 4.90 0.76
N PRO A 34 16.54 3.67 1.00
CA PRO A 34 15.75 2.47 0.74
C PRO A 34 14.57 2.35 1.70
N ILE A 35 13.47 1.75 1.24
CA ILE A 35 12.32 1.43 2.09
C ILE A 35 12.71 0.37 3.13
N VAL A 36 12.31 0.60 4.37
CA VAL A 36 12.51 -0.36 5.47
C VAL A 36 11.35 -1.36 5.50
N VAL A 37 11.65 -2.63 5.72
CA VAL A 37 10.65 -3.69 5.94
C VAL A 37 10.18 -3.66 7.40
N ALA A 38 8.88 -3.80 7.61
CA ALA A 38 8.27 -3.89 8.95
C ALA A 38 7.27 -5.05 8.99
N PRO A 39 7.10 -5.71 10.14
CA PRO A 39 6.13 -6.80 10.31
C PRO A 39 4.68 -6.31 10.27
N GLU A 40 4.45 -5.03 10.52
CA GLU A 40 3.16 -4.36 10.41
C GLU A 40 3.30 -3.11 9.53
N LEU A 41 2.34 -2.93 8.61
CA LEU A 41 2.23 -1.71 7.80
C LEU A 41 0.85 -1.08 7.94
N ALA A 42 0.82 0.25 7.92
CA ALA A 42 -0.40 1.03 7.83
C ALA A 42 -0.75 1.32 6.37
N PHE A 43 -2.02 1.13 6.03
CA PHE A 43 -2.60 1.37 4.73
C PHE A 43 -3.74 2.39 4.81
N ALA A 44 -3.98 3.09 3.71
CA ALA A 44 -5.11 4.00 3.51
C ALA A 44 -5.89 3.55 2.28
N CYS A 45 -7.16 3.15 2.48
CA CYS A 45 -8.01 2.66 1.39
C CYS A 45 -8.38 3.81 0.45
N LYS A 46 -8.19 3.64 -0.86
CA LYS A 46 -8.58 4.67 -1.83
C LYS A 46 -10.08 4.73 -2.07
N ARG A 47 -10.82 3.66 -1.79
CA ARG A 47 -12.29 3.60 -1.90
C ARG A 47 -12.98 4.31 -0.74
N CYS A 48 -12.71 3.92 0.50
CA CYS A 48 -13.39 4.48 1.68
C CYS A 48 -12.61 5.58 2.43
N LYS A 49 -11.36 5.85 2.02
CA LYS A 49 -10.45 6.84 2.63
C LYS A 49 -10.09 6.60 4.10
N LYS A 50 -10.49 5.45 4.67
CA LYS A 50 -10.12 5.05 6.04
C LYS A 50 -8.75 4.38 6.08
N CYS A 51 -8.03 4.61 7.17
CA CYS A 51 -6.76 3.95 7.46
C CYS A 51 -6.98 2.63 8.22
N PHE A 52 -6.09 1.67 8.01
CA PHE A 52 -6.06 0.38 8.71
C PHE A 52 -4.62 -0.16 8.73
N SER A 53 -4.31 -1.08 9.63
CA SER A 53 -3.02 -1.78 9.65
C SER A 53 -3.19 -3.24 9.25
N LYS A 54 -2.13 -3.83 8.69
CA LYS A 54 -2.02 -5.25 8.39
C LYS A 54 -0.67 -5.78 8.87
N ILE A 55 -0.69 -6.98 9.43
CA ILE A 55 0.51 -7.70 9.85
C ILE A 55 1.00 -8.48 8.63
N LEU A 56 2.07 -7.99 8.00
CA LEU A 56 2.65 -8.62 6.82
C LEU A 56 3.32 -9.96 7.11
N ALA A 57 3.76 -10.19 8.34
CA ALA A 57 4.43 -11.43 8.73
C ALA A 57 3.54 -12.68 8.57
N ASN A 58 2.21 -12.51 8.56
CA ASN A 58 1.23 -13.59 8.54
C ASN A 58 0.11 -13.38 7.50
N PHE A 59 0.40 -12.62 6.44
CA PHE A 59 -0.59 -12.19 5.46
C PHE A 59 -1.25 -13.37 4.72
N CYS A 60 -2.59 -13.43 4.73
CA CYS A 60 -3.38 -14.44 4.01
C CYS A 60 -4.41 -13.79 3.06
N GLU A 61 -5.19 -14.59 2.33
CA GLU A 61 -6.24 -14.11 1.42
C GLU A 61 -7.29 -13.24 2.11
N GLU A 62 -7.61 -13.51 3.38
CA GLU A 62 -8.54 -12.67 4.17
C GLU A 62 -7.96 -11.26 4.43
N ASP A 63 -6.63 -11.13 4.40
CA ASP A 63 -5.96 -9.84 4.59
C ASP A 63 -5.95 -8.95 3.35
N GLU A 64 -6.33 -9.48 2.19
CA GLU A 64 -6.45 -8.75 0.92
C GLU A 64 -7.63 -7.76 0.91
N MET A 65 -8.45 -7.79 1.96
CA MET A 65 -9.67 -6.98 2.07
C MET A 65 -9.50 -5.80 3.03
N CYS A 66 -10.02 -4.64 2.61
CA CYS A 66 -10.15 -3.50 3.50
C CYS A 66 -11.19 -3.79 4.60
N PRO A 67 -10.85 -3.71 5.89
CA PRO A 67 -11.75 -4.07 7.00
C PRO A 67 -12.94 -3.12 7.16
N HIS A 68 -12.93 -1.98 6.45
CA HIS A 68 -13.96 -0.96 6.58
C HIS A 68 -15.03 -0.99 5.49
N CYS A 69 -14.68 -1.43 4.27
CA CYS A 69 -15.59 -1.38 3.12
C CYS A 69 -15.51 -2.61 2.22
N ASN A 70 -14.77 -3.64 2.66
CA ASN A 70 -14.62 -4.89 1.94
C ASN A 70 -14.07 -4.71 0.51
N ASN A 71 -13.22 -3.71 0.30
CA ASN A 71 -12.52 -3.52 -0.95
C ASN A 71 -11.35 -4.51 -1.03
N ASN A 72 -11.32 -5.37 -2.04
CA ASN A 72 -10.12 -6.14 -2.34
C ASN A 72 -9.04 -5.17 -2.84
N PHE A 73 -7.94 -5.05 -2.10
CA PHE A 73 -6.84 -4.16 -2.44
C PHE A 73 -5.59 -4.87 -2.93
N ALA A 74 -5.48 -6.18 -2.74
CA ALA A 74 -4.42 -7.01 -3.31
C ALA A 74 -4.94 -7.62 -4.62
N ILE A 75 -4.85 -6.82 -5.69
CA ILE A 75 -5.25 -7.21 -7.03
C ILE A 75 -4.04 -7.19 -7.96
N ALA A 76 -4.15 -7.88 -9.11
CA ALA A 76 -3.11 -7.85 -10.13
C ALA A 76 -2.84 -6.40 -10.59
N ALA A 77 -1.57 -5.99 -10.58
CA ALA A 77 -1.16 -4.66 -10.96
C ALA A 77 -1.32 -4.42 -12.47
N GLU A 78 -2.01 -3.35 -12.84
CA GLU A 78 -2.04 -2.82 -14.19
C GLU A 78 -0.89 -1.83 -14.38
N LEU A 79 0.08 -2.20 -15.21
CA LEU A 79 1.25 -1.39 -15.53
C LEU A 79 0.97 -0.49 -16.74
N PRO A 80 1.60 0.70 -16.86
CA PRO A 80 1.59 1.45 -18.11
C PRO A 80 2.22 0.60 -19.23
N GLY A 81 1.54 0.53 -20.37
CA GLY A 81 2.00 -0.16 -21.58
C GLY A 81 3.02 0.60 -22.40
#